data_AF-A0A7C0URF0-F1
#
_entry.id   AF-A0A7C0URF0-F1
#
_cell.length_a   1.000
_cell.length_b   1.000
_cell.length_c   1.000
_cell.angle_alpha   90.00
_cell.angle_beta   90.00
_cell.angle_gamma   90.00
#
_symmetry.space_group_name_H-M   'P 1'
#
loop_
_entity.id
_entity.type
_entity.pdbx_description
1 polymer ?
#
loop_
_entity_poly.entity_id
_entity_poly.type
_entity_poly.pdbx_seq_one_letter_code
_entity_poly.pdbx_strand_id
1 'polypeptide(L)'
;MRKGWIGGNWKMHKTLKDGIETVEKLSESVALLRGSDIVIFPPFTLLYPLKELIDLPHIYLGAQNMHWEEFGAYTGEISPRMLKDAGVSYVIIGHSERRKYFGETDEMINKKIISAVKHGLN
;
A
#
# COMPACT_ATOMS: atom_id res chain seq x y z
N MET A 1 -3.17 19.55 15.84
CA MET A 1 -2.38 18.34 16.20
C MET A 1 -2.40 17.39 15.01
N ARG A 2 -1.28 16.73 14.68
CA ARG A 2 -1.24 15.71 13.61
C ARG A 2 -1.88 14.43 14.14
N LYS A 3 -2.75 13.80 13.36
CA LYS A 3 -3.30 12.47 13.67
C LYS A 3 -2.20 11.42 13.47
N GLY A 4 -2.06 10.49 14.42
CA GLY A 4 -1.10 9.40 14.30
C GLY A 4 -1.55 8.38 13.26
N TRP A 5 -0.60 7.64 12.69
CA TRP A 5 -0.92 6.47 11.89
C TRP A 5 0.10 5.34 12.11
N ILE A 6 -0.35 4.10 11.88
CA ILE A 6 0.44 2.89 12.05
C ILE A 6 0.44 2.12 10.73
N GLY A 7 1.63 1.86 10.17
CA GLY A 7 1.81 1.12 8.93
C GLY A 7 2.25 -0.32 9.14
N GLY A 8 1.46 -1.29 8.68
CA GLY A 8 1.80 -2.71 8.67
C GLY A 8 2.32 -3.14 7.29
N ASN A 9 3.64 -3.07 7.07
CA ASN A 9 4.25 -3.58 5.84
C ASN A 9 4.39 -5.11 5.88
N TRP A 10 3.57 -5.82 5.09
CA TRP A 10 3.59 -7.30 5.07
C TRP A 10 4.77 -7.86 4.28
N LYS A 11 5.44 -7.04 3.47
CA LYS A 11 6.50 -7.46 2.55
C LYS A 11 6.00 -8.62 1.66
N MET A 12 6.89 -9.53 1.26
CA MET A 12 6.56 -10.71 0.47
C MET A 12 6.03 -11.86 1.34
N HIS A 13 4.96 -11.64 2.09
CA HIS A 13 4.29 -12.65 2.91
C HIS A 13 2.79 -12.69 2.67
N LYS A 14 2.18 -13.80 3.10
CA LYS A 14 0.74 -14.09 3.12
C LYS A 14 0.17 -14.49 1.76
N THR A 15 -0.60 -15.56 1.80
CA THR A 15 -1.55 -15.93 0.75
C THR A 15 -2.87 -15.16 0.93
N LEU A 16 -3.83 -15.35 0.03
CA LEU A 16 -5.16 -14.78 0.19
C LEU A 16 -5.81 -15.21 1.51
N LYS A 17 -5.76 -16.50 1.85
CA LYS A 17 -6.31 -17.03 3.10
C LYS A 17 -5.69 -16.34 4.32
N ASP A 18 -4.36 -16.26 4.37
CA ASP A 18 -3.64 -15.63 5.49
C ASP A 18 -3.97 -14.13 5.58
N GLY A 19 -4.15 -13.48 4.43
CA GLY A 19 -4.50 -12.06 4.33
C GLY A 19 -5.89 -11.78 4.91
N ILE A 20 -6.89 -12.55 4.50
CA ILE A 20 -8.27 -12.46 5.00
C ILE A 20 -8.30 -12.65 6.53
N GLU A 21 -7.70 -13.74 7.02
CA GLU A 21 -7.65 -14.04 8.46
C GLU A 21 -6.97 -12.91 9.26
N THR A 22 -5.93 -12.29 8.68
CA THR A 22 -5.24 -11.16 9.30
C THR A 22 -6.13 -9.93 9.37
N VAL A 23 -6.87 -9.62 8.30
CA VAL A 23 -7.78 -8.48 8.27
C VAL A 23 -8.92 -8.69 9.26
N GLU A 24 -9.55 -9.87 9.30
CA GLU A 24 -10.64 -10.17 10.24
C GLU A 24 -10.20 -9.97 11.71
N LYS A 25 -9.04 -10.54 12.09
CA LYS A 25 -8.45 -10.36 13.43
C LYS A 25 -8.10 -8.91 13.73
N LEU A 26 -7.63 -8.18 12.73
CA LEU A 26 -7.32 -6.75 12.85
C LEU A 26 -8.61 -5.98 13.12
N SER A 27 -9.67 -6.21 12.36
CA SER A 27 -10.97 -5.57 12.51
C SER A 27 -11.54 -5.70 13.93
N GLU A 28 -11.45 -6.90 14.52
CA GLU A 28 -11.86 -7.15 15.91
C GLU A 28 -11.04 -6.33 16.92
N SER A 29 -9.74 -6.20 16.68
CA SER A 29 -8.81 -5.53 17.60
C SER A 29 -8.89 -4.00 17.51
N VAL A 30 -9.20 -3.46 16.32
CA VAL A 30 -9.14 -2.02 16.03
C VAL A 30 -10.43 -1.30 16.45
N ALA A 31 -11.53 -2.02 16.66
CA ALA A 31 -12.77 -1.46 17.22
C ALA A 31 -12.55 -0.68 18.53
N LEU A 32 -11.47 -0.96 19.26
CA LEU A 32 -11.11 -0.33 20.52
C LEU A 32 -10.08 0.82 20.37
N LEU A 33 -9.43 0.96 19.21
CA LEU A 33 -8.42 1.99 18.98
C LEU A 33 -9.07 3.34 18.69
N ARG A 34 -8.80 4.33 19.54
CA ARG A 34 -9.16 5.73 19.30
C ARG A 34 -7.90 6.53 18.98
N GLY A 35 -7.92 7.25 17.86
CA GLY A 35 -6.97 8.35 17.60
C GLY A 35 -5.85 8.10 16.59
N SER A 36 -5.73 6.90 16.00
CA SER A 36 -4.74 6.61 14.96
C SER A 36 -5.37 5.90 13.76
N ASP A 37 -4.93 6.25 12.56
CA ASP A 37 -5.27 5.51 11.34
C ASP A 37 -4.32 4.31 11.16
N ILE A 38 -4.82 3.22 10.60
CA ILE A 38 -4.04 2.02 10.30
C ILE A 38 -3.95 1.87 8.80
N VAL A 39 -2.76 1.59 8.31
CA VAL A 39 -2.53 1.29 6.89
C VAL A 39 -1.87 -0.06 6.79
N ILE A 40 -2.47 -0.97 6.02
CA ILE A 40 -1.83 -2.26 5.71
C ILE A 40 -1.24 -2.22 4.31
N PHE A 41 -0.05 -2.80 4.13
CA PHE A 41 0.62 -2.86 2.83
C PHE A 41 0.84 -4.33 2.43
N PRO A 42 -0.19 -5.03 1.91
CA PRO A 42 -0.07 -6.40 1.45
C PRO A 42 0.67 -6.50 0.10
N PRO A 43 1.11 -7.71 -0.32
CA PRO A 43 1.53 -7.96 -1.69
C PRO A 43 0.42 -7.57 -2.70
N PHE A 44 0.82 -7.17 -3.91
CA PHE A 44 -0.10 -6.70 -4.95
C PHE A 44 -1.23 -7.67 -5.27
N THR A 45 -0.96 -8.98 -5.22
CA THR A 45 -1.94 -10.05 -5.46
C THR A 45 -3.12 -10.02 -4.50
N LEU A 46 -2.98 -9.34 -3.36
CA LEU A 46 -4.01 -9.27 -2.33
C LEU A 46 -4.73 -7.91 -2.27
N LEU A 47 -4.31 -6.90 -3.04
CA LEU A 47 -4.92 -5.56 -2.96
C LEU A 47 -6.41 -5.59 -3.29
N TYR A 48 -6.77 -6.14 -4.45
CA TYR A 48 -8.15 -6.20 -4.90
C TYR A 48 -9.06 -7.03 -3.95
N PRO A 49 -8.72 -8.29 -3.59
CA PRO A 49 -9.60 -9.06 -2.72
C PRO A 49 -9.69 -8.52 -1.28
N LEU A 50 -8.67 -7.82 -0.79
CA LEU A 50 -8.73 -7.23 0.55
C LEU A 50 -9.47 -5.88 0.58
N LYS A 51 -9.63 -5.18 -0.55
CA LYS A 51 -10.39 -3.93 -0.65
C LYS A 51 -11.79 -4.08 -0.06
N GLU A 52 -12.51 -5.13 -0.45
CA GLU A 52 -13.89 -5.39 -0.01
C GLU A 52 -14.00 -5.72 1.49
N LEU A 53 -12.91 -6.17 2.11
CA LEU A 53 -12.86 -6.50 3.54
C LEU A 53 -12.45 -5.32 4.43
N ILE A 54 -11.87 -4.27 3.82
CA ILE A 54 -11.30 -3.11 4.52
C ILE A 54 -12.26 -1.91 4.46
N ASP A 55 -13.56 -2.13 4.24
CA ASP A 55 -14.59 -1.09 4.41
C ASP A 55 -14.88 -0.82 5.90
N LEU A 56 -13.83 -0.55 6.66
CA LEU A 56 -13.86 -0.32 8.08
C LEU A 56 -13.30 1.07 8.38
N PRO A 57 -13.93 1.79 9.33
CA PRO A 57 -13.44 3.11 9.70
C PRO A 57 -12.01 3.00 10.23
N HIS A 58 -11.14 3.89 9.76
CA HIS A 58 -9.73 4.02 10.19
C HIS A 58 -8.74 2.96 9.72
N ILE A 59 -9.15 2.01 8.86
CA ILE A 59 -8.24 1.08 8.20
C ILE A 59 -8.16 1.43 6.72
N TYR A 60 -6.95 1.59 6.19
CA TYR A 60 -6.69 1.93 4.80
C TYR A 60 -5.83 0.87 4.13
N LEU A 61 -6.07 0.70 2.84
CA LEU A 61 -5.25 -0.14 1.99
C LEU A 61 -4.07 0.66 1.41
N GLY A 62 -2.87 0.10 1.52
CA GLY A 62 -1.63 0.65 0.99
C GLY A 62 -0.92 -0.32 0.04
N ALA A 63 -0.08 0.18 -0.85
CA ALA A 63 0.76 -0.64 -1.73
C ALA A 63 2.24 -0.58 -1.34
N GLN A 64 2.99 -1.64 -1.60
CA GLN A 64 4.40 -1.75 -1.19
C GLN A 64 5.39 -1.04 -2.14
N ASN A 65 4.94 -0.69 -3.35
CA ASN A 65 5.70 -0.01 -4.39
C ASN A 65 4.75 0.46 -5.51
N MET A 66 5.23 1.29 -6.43
CA MET A 66 4.61 1.56 -7.72
C MET A 66 5.66 2.00 -8.75
N HIS A 67 5.31 1.93 -10.04
CA HIS A 67 6.01 2.64 -11.10
C HIS A 67 5.57 4.12 -11.15
N TRP A 68 6.35 5.00 -11.79
CA TRP A 68 5.98 6.42 -11.89
C TRP A 68 5.09 6.72 -13.11
N GLU A 69 5.16 5.92 -14.16
CA GLU A 69 4.31 6.08 -15.35
C GLU A 69 2.89 5.54 -15.13
N GLU A 70 1.91 6.20 -15.74
CA GLU A 70 0.48 5.85 -15.62
C GLU A 70 0.09 4.58 -16.37
N PHE A 71 0.77 4.31 -17.49
CA PHE A 71 0.63 3.14 -18.37
C PHE A 71 1.85 3.08 -19.31
N GLY A 72 2.08 1.93 -19.96
CA GLY A 72 3.12 1.80 -20.97
C GLY A 72 3.69 0.40 -21.06
N ALA A 73 4.78 0.26 -21.81
CA ALA A 73 5.50 -1.00 -22.02
C ALA A 73 6.41 -1.35 -20.82
N TYR A 74 5.81 -1.56 -19.64
CA TYR A 74 6.48 -1.85 -18.38
C TYR A 74 5.98 -3.19 -17.81
N THR A 75 6.26 -4.29 -18.51
CA THR A 75 5.77 -5.63 -18.13
C THR A 75 6.13 -5.98 -16.70
N GLY A 76 5.13 -6.31 -15.88
CA GLY A 76 5.29 -6.69 -14.48
C GLY A 76 5.22 -5.53 -13.48
N GLU A 77 5.20 -4.28 -13.95
CA GLU A 77 5.08 -3.11 -13.09
C GLU A 77 3.62 -2.76 -12.76
N ILE A 78 3.42 -2.05 -11.65
CA ILE A 78 2.11 -1.59 -11.17
C ILE A 78 2.05 -0.08 -11.25
N SER A 79 1.07 0.45 -11.99
CA SER A 79 0.91 1.89 -12.19
C SER A 79 0.11 2.55 -11.06
N PRO A 80 0.27 3.86 -10.82
CA PRO A 80 -0.55 4.58 -9.84
C PRO A 80 -2.05 4.52 -10.18
N ARG A 81 -2.42 4.47 -11.46
CA ARG A 81 -3.82 4.32 -11.90
C ARG A 81 -4.40 2.97 -11.46
N MET A 82 -3.64 1.89 -11.61
CA MET A 82 -4.04 0.55 -11.14
C MET A 82 -4.23 0.52 -9.63
N LEU A 83 -3.34 1.19 -8.88
CA LEU A 83 -3.46 1.29 -7.42
C LEU A 83 -4.72 2.03 -6.99
N LYS A 84 -5.04 3.17 -7.63
CA LYS A 84 -6.27 3.92 -7.33
C LYS A 84 -7.53 3.09 -7.61
N ASP A 85 -7.55 2.35 -8.71
CA ASP A 85 -8.67 1.45 -9.05
C ASP A 85 -8.85 0.34 -7.99
N ALA A 86 -7.74 -0.21 -7.50
CA ALA A 86 -7.72 -1.16 -6.40
C ALA A 86 -8.06 -0.57 -5.01
N GLY A 87 -8.42 0.72 -4.92
CA GLY A 87 -8.81 1.37 -3.65
C GLY A 87 -7.63 1.76 -2.75
N VAL A 88 -6.40 1.75 -3.28
CA VAL A 88 -5.20 2.10 -2.51
C VAL A 88 -5.17 3.60 -2.20
N SER A 89 -4.85 3.92 -0.95
CA SER A 89 -4.72 5.30 -0.45
C SER A 89 -3.30 5.71 -0.12
N TYR A 90 -2.40 4.74 0.10
CA TYR A 90 -1.01 4.95 0.51
C TYR A 90 -0.03 4.11 -0.30
N VAL A 91 1.19 4.57 -0.54
CA VAL A 91 2.23 3.77 -1.19
C VAL A 91 3.58 3.91 -0.50
N ILE A 92 4.21 2.78 -0.17
CA ILE A 92 5.61 2.78 0.28
C ILE A 92 6.50 3.03 -0.94
N ILE A 93 7.35 4.05 -0.86
CA ILE A 93 8.33 4.40 -1.89
C ILE A 93 9.71 4.50 -1.23
N GLY A 94 10.73 3.94 -1.87
CA GLY A 94 12.12 4.06 -1.40
C GLY A 94 12.47 3.21 -0.19
N HIS A 95 11.76 2.10 0.03
CA HIS A 95 12.09 1.12 1.08
C HIS A 95 13.53 0.60 0.90
N SER A 96 14.23 0.35 2.01
CA SER A 96 15.63 -0.07 1.99
C SER A 96 15.87 -1.34 1.19
N GLU A 97 14.94 -2.29 1.22
CA GLU A 97 14.99 -3.53 0.41
C GLU A 97 14.94 -3.22 -1.09
N ARG A 98 14.15 -2.22 -1.52
CA ARG A 98 14.07 -1.83 -2.93
C ARG A 98 15.34 -1.15 -3.42
N ARG A 99 15.90 -0.26 -2.59
CA ARG A 99 17.19 0.38 -2.86
C ARG A 99 18.32 -0.65 -2.95
N LYS A 100 18.39 -1.58 -1.98
CA LYS A 100 19.46 -2.57 -1.86
C LYS A 100 19.37 -3.67 -2.92
N TYR A 101 18.21 -4.26 -3.11
CA TYR A 101 18.06 -5.48 -3.93
C TYR A 101 17.59 -5.21 -5.37
N PHE A 102 16.95 -4.06 -5.60
CA PHE A 102 16.36 -3.72 -6.91
C PHE A 102 16.95 -2.43 -7.50
N GLY A 103 17.97 -1.85 -6.86
CA GLY A 103 18.74 -0.73 -7.40
C GLY A 103 17.98 0.58 -7.51
N GLU A 104 16.92 0.80 -6.72
CA GLU A 104 16.19 2.07 -6.76
C GLU A 104 17.05 3.25 -6.33
N THR A 105 17.24 4.20 -7.25
CA THR A 105 17.97 5.44 -7.01
C THR A 105 17.06 6.54 -6.47
N ASP A 106 17.66 7.60 -5.92
CA ASP A 106 16.91 8.78 -5.48
C ASP A 106 16.16 9.46 -6.63
N GLU A 107 16.68 9.42 -7.86
CA GLU A 107 16.00 9.94 -9.04
C GLU A 107 14.72 9.13 -9.35
N MET A 108 14.81 7.80 -9.33
CA MET A 108 13.64 6.93 -9.53
C MET A 108 12.59 7.15 -8.44
N ILE A 109 13.03 7.29 -7.19
CA ILE A 109 12.16 7.54 -6.04
C ILE A 109 11.49 8.90 -6.15
N ASN A 110 12.21 9.94 -6.57
CA ASN A 110 11.63 11.26 -6.80
C ASN A 110 10.52 11.22 -7.87
N LYS A 111 10.74 10.51 -8.99
CA LYS A 111 9.70 10.29 -10.02
C LYS A 111 8.45 9.61 -9.44
N LYS A 112 8.63 8.57 -8.60
CA LYS A 112 7.53 7.88 -7.94
C LYS A 112 6.76 8.79 -6.97
N ILE A 113 7.46 9.59 -6.17
CA ILE A 113 6.83 10.53 -5.22
C ILE A 113 5.98 11.55 -5.97
N ILE A 114 6.52 12.18 -7.02
CA ILE A 114 5.79 13.16 -7.84
C ILE A 114 4.53 12.51 -8.45
N SER A 115 4.68 11.29 -8.98
CA SER A 115 3.55 10.56 -9.57
C SER A 115 2.50 10.17 -8.53
N ALA A 116 2.91 9.72 -7.33
CA ALA A 116 2.00 9.37 -6.25
C ALA A 116 1.16 10.58 -5.81
N VAL A 117 1.81 11.72 -5.57
CA VAL A 117 1.15 12.98 -5.22
C VAL A 117 0.17 13.42 -6.32
N LYS A 118 0.59 13.35 -7.60
CA LYS A 118 -0.27 13.67 -8.75
C LYS A 118 -1.56 12.84 -8.78
N HIS A 119 -1.49 11.58 -8.34
CA HIS A 119 -2.64 10.66 -8.34
C HIS A 119 -3.41 10.61 -7.01
N GLY A 120 -3.06 11.47 -6.04
CA GLY A 120 -3.68 11.47 -4.72
C GLY A 120 -3.45 10.16 -3.98
N LEU A 121 -2.22 9.63 -4.06
CA LEU A 121 -1.69 8.55 -3.24
C LEU A 121 -0.77 9.18 -2.19
N ASN A 122 -0.98 8.81 -0.92
CA ASN A 122 -0.21 9.34 0.21
C ASN A 122 1.07 8.53 0.48
#